data_AF-A0AAW3P9L1-F1
#
_entry.id   AF-A0AAW3P9L1-F1
#
_cell.length_a   1.000
_cell.length_b   1.000
_cell.length_c   1.000
_cell.angle_alpha   90.00
_cell.angle_beta   90.00
_cell.angle_gamma   90.00
#
_symmetry.space_group_name_H-M   'P 1'
#
loop_
_entity.id
_entity.type
_entity.pdbx_description
1 polymer ?
#
loop_
_entity_poly.entity_id
_entity_poly.type
_entity_poly.pdbx_seq_one_letter_code
_entity_poly.pdbx_strand_id
1 'polypeptide(L)'
;MIEEIDAMNSKGFSCDLNAMHVRFGSGSLAYIRSELDAMGGARVLILCTPPQRKLAERVADLIGKRGVGVFDRAVMHVPANVVRDACNMASGSNADCTIAIGGGSTIGLAKGIALHASMSILAVPTTYAGSEMTPIYGLTEGRLKRTGRDSRVLPRSVACEARQ
;
A
#
# COMPACT_ATOMS: atom_id res chain seq x y z
N MET A 1 5.23 -54.27 -19.19
CA MET A 1 4.88 -53.03 -19.91
C MET A 1 4.56 -51.93 -18.88
N ILE A 2 5.51 -51.63 -18.00
CA ILE A 2 5.40 -50.57 -16.98
C ILE A 2 6.81 -49.97 -16.80
N GLU A 3 7.37 -49.45 -17.89
CA GLU A 3 8.59 -48.64 -17.86
C GLU A 3 8.38 -47.55 -18.91
N GLU A 4 8.03 -46.35 -18.44
CA GLU A 4 8.26 -45.03 -19.07
C GLU A 4 7.36 -43.96 -18.39
N ILE A 5 7.51 -43.79 -17.07
CA ILE A 5 7.07 -42.57 -16.38
C ILE A 5 8.27 -42.02 -15.61
N ASP A 6 9.39 -41.80 -16.29
CA ASP A 6 10.54 -41.15 -15.65
C ASP A 6 11.43 -40.35 -16.62
N ALA A 7 10.80 -39.56 -17.50
CA ALA A 7 11.52 -38.66 -18.40
C ALA A 7 10.83 -37.30 -18.59
N MET A 8 10.27 -36.72 -17.53
CA MET A 8 10.13 -35.26 -17.43
C MET A 8 10.48 -34.86 -16.00
N ASN A 9 11.67 -34.27 -15.84
CA ASN A 9 12.14 -33.72 -14.57
C ASN A 9 11.36 -32.44 -14.21
N SER A 10 10.02 -32.48 -14.20
CA SER A 10 9.19 -31.39 -13.73
C SER A 10 9.19 -31.43 -12.21
N LYS A 11 10.16 -30.75 -11.59
CA LYS A 11 10.07 -30.42 -10.16
C LYS A 11 8.71 -29.73 -9.96
N GLY A 12 7.81 -30.37 -9.22
CA GLY A 12 6.47 -29.83 -8.98
C GLY A 12 6.53 -28.42 -8.37
N PHE A 13 5.58 -27.56 -8.71
CA PHE A 13 5.45 -26.23 -8.14
C PHE A 13 4.00 -25.97 -7.72
N SER A 14 3.81 -25.10 -6.72
CA SER A 14 2.52 -24.51 -6.36
C SER A 14 2.54 -23.02 -6.68
N CYS A 15 1.41 -22.48 -7.14
CA CYS A 15 1.26 -21.06 -7.45
C CYS A 15 0.01 -20.53 -6.77
N ASP A 16 0.20 -19.66 -5.78
CA ASP A 16 -0.87 -18.93 -5.12
C ASP A 16 -0.90 -17.49 -5.64
N LEU A 17 -2.06 -17.04 -6.12
CA LEU A 17 -2.27 -15.68 -6.59
C LEU A 17 -2.98 -14.88 -5.49
N ASN A 18 -2.42 -13.74 -5.11
CA ASN A 18 -3.09 -12.84 -4.18
C ASN A 18 -4.15 -12.01 -4.93
N ALA A 19 -5.32 -11.82 -4.32
CA ALA A 19 -6.34 -10.93 -4.87
C ALA A 19 -5.90 -9.47 -4.72
N MET A 20 -5.50 -8.85 -5.83
CA MET A 20 -5.23 -7.42 -5.93
C MET A 20 -5.69 -6.86 -7.26
N HIS A 21 -6.07 -5.59 -7.30
CA HIS A 21 -6.41 -4.89 -8.52
C HIS A 21 -5.29 -3.90 -8.89
N VAL A 22 -4.80 -3.98 -10.14
CA VAL A 22 -3.70 -3.11 -10.61
C VAL A 22 -4.19 -2.29 -11.79
N ARG A 23 -4.13 -0.97 -11.65
CA ARG A 23 -4.26 -0.02 -12.76
C ARG A 23 -2.89 0.51 -13.12
N PHE A 24 -2.54 0.39 -14.40
CA PHE A 24 -1.27 0.84 -14.93
C PHE A 24 -1.49 1.66 -16.20
N GLY A 25 -0.77 2.77 -16.30
CA GLY A 25 -0.77 3.62 -17.49
C GLY A 25 -0.87 5.11 -17.15
N SER A 26 -0.70 5.95 -18.16
CA SER A 26 -0.87 7.40 -17.99
C SER A 26 -2.32 7.74 -17.69
N GLY A 27 -2.54 8.62 -16.71
CA GLY A 27 -3.88 9.00 -16.24
C GLY A 27 -4.51 8.01 -15.25
N SER A 28 -3.74 7.06 -14.70
CA SER A 28 -4.25 6.09 -13.71
C SER A 28 -4.84 6.77 -12.47
N LEU A 29 -4.33 7.95 -12.10
CA LEU A 29 -4.87 8.72 -10.96
C LEU A 29 -6.32 9.15 -11.13
N ALA A 30 -6.82 9.27 -12.37
CA ALA A 30 -8.22 9.63 -12.63
C ALA A 30 -9.22 8.60 -12.08
N TYR A 31 -8.78 7.35 -11.89
CA TYR A 31 -9.60 6.23 -11.44
C TYR A 31 -9.56 6.02 -9.91
N ILE A 32 -8.84 6.86 -9.15
CA ILE A 32 -8.74 6.70 -7.69
C ILE A 32 -10.13 6.64 -7.03
N ARG A 33 -11.09 7.45 -7.46
CA ARG A 33 -12.45 7.41 -6.89
C ARG A 33 -13.11 6.04 -7.10
N SER A 34 -13.04 5.49 -8.32
CA SER A 34 -13.60 4.16 -8.62
C SER A 34 -12.90 3.04 -7.86
N GLU A 35 -11.59 3.17 -7.61
CA GLU A 35 -10.86 2.20 -6.79
C GLU A 35 -11.30 2.25 -5.33
N LEU A 36 -11.49 3.47 -4.79
CA LEU A 36 -12.04 3.64 -3.45
C LEU A 36 -13.46 3.08 -3.34
N ASP A 37 -14.30 3.25 -4.37
CA ASP A 37 -15.65 2.68 -4.42
C ASP A 37 -15.60 1.14 -4.36
N ALA A 38 -14.76 0.52 -5.19
CA ALA A 38 -14.58 -0.94 -5.19
C ALA A 38 -14.05 -1.47 -3.85
N MET A 39 -13.26 -0.67 -3.12
CA MET A 39 -12.74 -1.00 -1.79
C MET A 39 -13.71 -0.68 -0.65
N GLY A 40 -14.79 0.07 -0.90
CA GLY A 40 -15.68 0.59 0.14
C GLY A 40 -15.08 1.72 0.99
N GLY A 41 -14.06 2.42 0.48
CA GLY A 41 -13.36 3.49 1.19
C GLY A 41 -14.11 4.83 1.15
N ALA A 42 -14.64 5.27 2.30
CA ALA A 42 -15.39 6.51 2.45
C ALA A 42 -14.61 7.61 3.18
N ARG A 43 -13.71 7.24 4.10
CA ARG A 43 -12.90 8.15 4.92
C ARG A 43 -11.42 7.83 4.75
N VAL A 44 -10.77 8.59 3.89
CA VAL A 44 -9.46 8.26 3.35
C VAL A 44 -8.38 9.12 4.00
N LEU A 45 -7.43 8.46 4.66
CA LEU A 45 -6.20 9.11 5.11
C LEU A 45 -5.13 8.98 4.01
N ILE A 46 -4.60 10.11 3.54
CA ILE A 46 -3.55 10.11 2.52
C ILE A 46 -2.18 10.16 3.21
N LEU A 47 -1.26 9.30 2.80
CA LEU A 47 0.08 9.18 3.35
C LEU A 47 1.10 9.57 2.29
N CYS A 48 2.10 10.36 2.66
CA CYS A 48 3.22 10.68 1.78
C CYS A 48 4.49 11.03 2.59
N THR A 49 5.61 11.14 1.88
CA THR A 49 6.80 11.82 2.40
C THR A 49 6.65 13.35 2.21
N PRO A 50 7.39 14.20 2.95
CA PRO A 50 7.26 15.65 2.81
C PRO A 50 7.45 16.17 1.38
N PRO A 51 8.43 15.69 0.57
CA PRO A 51 8.60 16.12 -0.81
C PRO A 51 7.42 15.79 -1.73
N GLN A 52 6.59 14.82 -1.35
CA GLN A 52 5.45 14.35 -2.15
C GLN A 52 4.12 14.98 -1.73
N ARG A 53 4.14 15.91 -0.77
CA ARG A 53 2.94 16.58 -0.25
C ARG A 53 2.08 17.21 -1.34
N LYS A 54 2.69 17.88 -2.33
CA LYS A 54 1.95 18.47 -3.46
C LYS A 54 1.14 17.45 -4.24
N LEU A 55 1.68 16.24 -4.44
CA LEU A 55 0.95 15.17 -5.12
C LEU A 55 -0.18 14.62 -4.23
N ALA A 56 0.08 14.50 -2.92
CA ALA A 56 -0.94 14.11 -1.95
C ALA A 56 -2.11 15.09 -1.87
N GLU A 57 -1.84 16.40 -1.90
CA GLU A 57 -2.87 17.45 -1.93
C GLU A 57 -3.69 17.38 -3.22
N ARG A 58 -3.05 17.19 -4.39
CA ARG A 58 -3.78 16.95 -5.66
C ARG A 58 -4.70 15.74 -5.58
N VAL A 59 -4.25 14.65 -4.96
CA VAL A 59 -5.09 13.47 -4.76
C VAL A 59 -6.21 13.75 -3.75
N ALA A 60 -5.96 14.54 -2.71
CA ALA A 60 -6.98 14.99 -1.76
C ALA A 60 -8.10 15.75 -2.47
N ASP A 61 -7.75 16.70 -3.34
CA ASP A 61 -8.72 17.44 -4.17
C ASP A 61 -9.50 16.48 -5.09
N LEU A 62 -8.81 15.50 -5.68
CA LEU A 62 -9.41 14.45 -6.52
C LEU A 62 -10.31 13.48 -5.76
N ILE A 63 -10.32 13.41 -4.44
CA ILE A 63 -11.26 12.57 -3.69
C ILE A 63 -12.26 13.41 -2.89
N GLY A 64 -12.04 14.73 -2.81
CA GLY A 64 -12.93 15.69 -2.18
C GLY A 64 -13.20 15.36 -0.73
N LYS A 65 -14.48 15.36 -0.35
CA LYS A 65 -14.94 15.14 1.04
C LYS A 65 -14.54 13.79 1.65
N ARG A 66 -14.08 12.83 0.84
CA ARG A 66 -13.55 11.55 1.36
C ARG A 66 -12.18 11.72 2.02
N GLY A 67 -11.39 12.71 1.60
CA GLY A 67 -10.09 12.97 2.21
C GLY A 67 -10.25 13.53 3.61
N VAL A 68 -9.83 12.77 4.63
CA VAL A 68 -9.94 13.17 6.04
C VAL A 68 -8.64 13.74 6.60
N GLY A 69 -7.57 13.74 5.81
CA GLY A 69 -6.29 14.34 6.15
C GLY A 69 -5.16 13.88 5.26
N VAL A 70 -4.03 14.58 5.36
CA VAL A 70 -2.75 14.20 4.76
C VAL A 70 -1.73 14.03 5.89
N PHE A 71 -1.19 12.82 6.03
CA PHE A 71 -0.06 12.51 6.87
C PHE A 71 1.21 12.49 6.00
N ASP A 72 1.97 13.58 6.04
CA ASP A 72 3.14 13.82 5.21
C ASP A 72 4.48 13.49 5.91
N ARG A 73 4.43 12.77 7.03
CA ARG A 73 5.60 12.45 7.85
C ARG A 73 6.15 11.04 7.62
N ALA A 74 5.87 10.42 6.45
CA ALA A 74 6.50 9.14 6.12
C ALA A 74 8.03 9.32 5.99
N VAL A 75 8.79 8.41 6.59
CA VAL A 75 10.27 8.45 6.61
C VAL A 75 10.87 7.07 6.37
N MET A 76 12.15 7.05 6.03
CA MET A 76 12.91 5.82 5.78
C MET A 76 12.85 4.87 6.98
N HIS A 77 12.79 3.57 6.68
CA HIS A 77 12.74 2.47 7.65
C HIS A 77 11.49 2.38 8.54
N VAL A 78 10.50 3.26 8.33
CA VAL A 78 9.19 3.22 8.99
C VAL A 78 9.31 3.01 10.51
N PRO A 79 9.82 4.01 11.25
CA PRO A 79 9.90 3.95 12.71
C PRO A 79 8.53 3.73 13.34
N ALA A 80 8.45 2.89 14.38
CA ALA A 80 7.20 2.54 15.03
C ALA A 80 6.46 3.76 15.63
N ASN A 81 7.19 4.78 16.08
CA ASN A 81 6.57 6.03 16.55
C ASN A 81 5.81 6.76 15.42
N VAL A 82 6.34 6.75 14.20
CA VAL A 82 5.68 7.38 13.04
C VAL A 82 4.42 6.60 12.66
N VAL A 83 4.46 5.26 12.73
CA VAL A 83 3.27 4.42 12.52
C VAL A 83 2.20 4.74 13.57
N ARG A 84 2.59 4.82 14.84
CA ARG A 84 1.67 5.16 15.94
C ARG A 84 1.02 6.53 15.74
N ASP A 85 1.80 7.54 15.35
CA ASP A 85 1.27 8.88 15.08
C ASP A 85 0.27 8.87 13.91
N ALA A 86 0.54 8.09 12.87
CA ALA A 86 -0.36 7.93 11.74
C ALA A 86 -1.63 7.17 12.12
N CYS A 87 -1.53 6.11 12.95
CA CYS A 87 -2.69 5.40 13.51
C CYS A 87 -3.54 6.32 14.38
N ASN A 88 -2.93 7.17 15.22
CA ASN A 88 -3.66 8.14 16.03
C ASN A 88 -4.44 9.15 15.16
N MET A 89 -3.84 9.63 14.07
CA MET A 89 -4.52 10.48 13.10
C MET A 89 -5.66 9.74 12.39
N ALA A 90 -5.42 8.49 11.96
CA ALA A 90 -6.43 7.66 11.32
C ALA A 90 -7.64 7.46 12.24
N SER A 91 -7.41 7.08 13.50
CA SER A 91 -8.47 6.91 14.51
C SER A 91 -9.19 8.22 14.82
N GLY A 92 -8.46 9.32 15.06
CA GLY A 92 -9.05 10.62 15.36
C GLY A 92 -9.88 11.21 14.22
N SER A 93 -9.63 10.76 12.99
CA SER A 93 -10.37 11.15 11.79
C SER A 93 -11.36 10.07 11.32
N ASN A 94 -11.54 8.98 12.05
CA ASN A 94 -12.34 7.82 11.66
C ASN A 94 -12.03 7.34 10.24
N ALA A 95 -10.76 7.29 9.85
CA ALA A 95 -10.36 6.80 8.54
C ALA A 95 -10.63 5.29 8.43
N ASP A 96 -11.15 4.85 7.29
CA ASP A 96 -11.46 3.44 6.98
C ASP A 96 -10.48 2.83 5.96
N CYS A 97 -9.75 3.67 5.23
CA CYS A 97 -8.74 3.26 4.27
C CYS A 97 -7.61 4.30 4.15
N THR A 98 -6.50 3.85 3.55
CA THR A 98 -5.34 4.71 3.28
C THR A 98 -5.03 4.78 1.80
N ILE A 99 -4.62 5.95 1.32
CA ILE A 99 -3.91 6.08 0.04
C ILE A 99 -2.44 6.35 0.35
N ALA A 100 -1.56 5.46 -0.08
CA ALA A 100 -0.12 5.59 0.11
C ALA A 100 0.57 6.10 -1.16
N ILE A 101 0.99 7.37 -1.16
CA ILE A 101 1.61 8.02 -2.32
C ILE A 101 3.10 8.13 -2.10
N GLY A 102 3.87 7.29 -2.78
CA GLY A 102 5.32 7.37 -2.71
C GLY A 102 6.06 6.08 -2.98
N GLY A 103 7.28 6.01 -2.45
CA GLY A 103 8.09 4.80 -2.51
C GLY A 103 7.84 3.84 -1.34
N GLY A 104 8.78 2.91 -1.17
CA GLY A 104 8.69 1.85 -0.16
C GLY A 104 8.46 2.34 1.28
N SER A 105 8.98 3.52 1.64
CA SER A 105 8.76 4.12 2.97
C SER A 105 7.31 4.51 3.22
N THR A 106 6.64 5.15 2.24
CA THR A 106 5.23 5.54 2.37
C THR A 106 4.33 4.33 2.36
N ILE A 107 4.57 3.39 1.44
CA ILE A 107 3.79 2.15 1.36
C ILE A 107 4.02 1.33 2.63
N GLY A 108 5.25 1.24 3.13
CA GLY A 108 5.58 0.57 4.38
C GLY A 108 4.87 1.20 5.60
N LEU A 109 4.72 2.52 5.64
CA LEU A 109 3.90 3.19 6.66
C LEU A 109 2.44 2.73 6.59
N ALA A 110 1.86 2.69 5.40
CA ALA A 110 0.49 2.22 5.19
C ALA A 110 0.30 0.77 5.67
N LYS A 111 1.29 -0.09 5.39
CA LYS A 111 1.33 -1.47 5.90
C LYS A 111 1.38 -1.51 7.42
N GLY A 112 2.19 -0.65 8.04
CA GLY A 112 2.21 -0.48 9.50
C GLY A 112 0.82 -0.15 10.05
N ILE A 113 0.12 0.82 9.46
CA ILE A 113 -1.24 1.18 9.85
C ILE A 113 -2.20 0.01 9.67
N ALA A 114 -2.15 -0.70 8.53
CA ALA A 114 -2.99 -1.85 8.26
C ALA A 114 -2.81 -3.00 9.27
N LEU A 115 -1.59 -3.23 9.78
CA LEU A 115 -1.37 -4.21 10.85
C LEU A 115 -2.08 -3.86 12.15
N HIS A 116 -2.11 -2.56 12.50
CA HIS A 116 -2.65 -2.09 13.78
C HIS A 116 -4.14 -1.76 13.73
N ALA A 117 -4.65 -1.28 12.59
CA ALA A 117 -6.01 -0.78 12.45
C ALA A 117 -6.85 -1.55 11.41
N SER A 118 -6.30 -2.60 10.77
CA SER A 118 -6.97 -3.41 9.74
C SER A 118 -7.56 -2.60 8.58
N MET A 119 -6.96 -1.44 8.27
CA MET A 119 -7.36 -0.56 7.18
C MET A 119 -6.92 -1.11 5.83
N SER A 120 -7.74 -0.90 4.80
CA SER A 120 -7.36 -1.23 3.43
C SER A 120 -6.39 -0.19 2.85
N ILE A 121 -5.53 -0.62 1.94
CA ILE A 121 -4.50 0.23 1.31
C ILE A 121 -4.74 0.31 -0.20
N LEU A 122 -4.79 1.54 -0.71
CA LEU A 122 -4.61 1.87 -2.13
C LEU A 122 -3.21 2.45 -2.30
N ALA A 123 -2.35 1.77 -3.04
CA ALA A 123 -0.97 2.22 -3.26
C ALA A 123 -0.84 3.01 -4.57
N VAL A 124 -0.15 4.15 -4.50
CA VAL A 124 0.26 4.97 -5.66
C VAL A 124 1.78 5.01 -5.68
N PRO A 125 2.44 3.96 -6.19
CA PRO A 125 3.89 3.86 -6.19
C PRO A 125 4.51 4.93 -7.10
N THR A 126 5.57 5.57 -6.61
CA THR A 126 6.34 6.55 -7.39
C THR A 126 7.81 6.15 -7.56
N THR A 127 8.15 4.92 -7.19
CA THR A 127 9.50 4.34 -7.26
C THR A 127 9.40 2.84 -7.57
N TYR A 128 10.49 2.22 -8.01
CA TYR A 128 10.55 0.80 -8.36
C TYR A 128 10.83 -0.13 -7.15
N ALA A 129 10.25 0.17 -5.99
CA ALA A 129 10.52 -0.58 -4.76
C ALA A 129 9.76 -1.92 -4.69
N GLY A 130 8.62 -2.06 -5.37
CA GLY A 130 7.81 -3.27 -5.39
C GLY A 130 7.10 -3.60 -4.06
N SER A 131 7.16 -2.70 -3.07
CA SER A 131 6.49 -2.89 -1.77
C SER A 131 4.99 -3.07 -1.96
N GLU A 132 4.40 -2.34 -2.89
CA GLU A 132 2.99 -2.39 -3.26
C GLU A 132 2.49 -3.76 -3.73
N MET A 133 3.39 -4.65 -4.18
CA MET A 133 3.03 -5.98 -4.70
C MET A 133 3.27 -7.12 -3.69
N THR A 134 3.53 -6.80 -2.42
CA THR A 134 3.93 -7.82 -1.43
C THR A 134 3.11 -7.76 -0.14
N PRO A 135 2.85 -8.92 0.50
CA PRO A 135 2.31 -8.98 1.86
C PRO A 135 3.42 -8.79 2.93
N ILE A 136 4.58 -8.24 2.57
CA ILE A 136 5.74 -8.09 3.46
C ILE A 136 5.75 -6.69 4.07
N TYR A 137 6.00 -6.60 5.37
CA TYR A 137 6.21 -5.34 6.06
C TYR A 137 7.57 -5.31 6.77
N GLY A 138 8.06 -4.10 7.02
CA GLY A 138 9.27 -3.85 7.80
C GLY A 138 9.07 -2.62 8.68
N LEU A 139 9.12 -2.81 9.99
CA LEU A 139 8.99 -1.75 10.99
C LEU A 139 10.27 -1.65 11.79
N THR A 140 10.65 -0.43 12.19
CA THR A 140 11.84 -0.21 13.03
C THR A 140 11.41 0.22 14.43
N GLU A 141 11.73 -0.59 15.43
CA GLU A 141 11.54 -0.30 16.86
C GLU A 141 12.91 -0.06 17.49
N GLY A 142 13.21 1.19 17.86
CA GLY A 142 14.55 1.56 18.34
C GLY A 142 15.62 1.32 17.27
N ARG A 143 16.54 0.38 17.51
CA ARG A 143 17.59 -0.03 16.55
C ARG A 143 17.28 -1.36 15.83
N LEU A 144 16.15 -1.99 16.14
CA LEU A 144 15.79 -3.31 15.62
C LEU A 144 14.77 -3.19 14.49
N LYS A 145 15.14 -3.65 13.30
CA LYS A 145 14.23 -3.78 12.17
C LYS A 145 13.51 -5.13 12.27
N ARG A 146 12.19 -5.09 12.47
CA ARG A 146 11.33 -6.27 12.46
C ARG A 146 10.67 -6.39 11.08
N THR A 147 10.84 -7.53 10.44
CA THR A 147 10.18 -7.84 9.17
C THR A 147 9.21 -8.99 9.38
N GLY A 148 8.12 -8.99 8.63
CA GLY A 148 7.10 -10.02 8.72
C GLY A 148 6.26 -10.07 7.46
N ARG A 149 5.36 -11.06 7.40
CA ARG A 149 4.41 -11.26 6.32
C ARG A 149 3.01 -11.37 6.89
N ASP A 150 2.06 -10.63 6.33
CA ASP A 150 0.67 -10.64 6.73
C ASP A 150 -0.23 -10.30 5.54
N SER A 151 -1.32 -11.02 5.33
CA SER A 151 -2.24 -10.76 4.22
C SER A 151 -2.95 -9.40 4.36
N ARG A 152 -3.11 -8.90 5.59
CA ARG A 152 -3.74 -7.60 5.87
C ARG A 152 -2.94 -6.41 5.33
N VAL A 153 -1.64 -6.58 5.13
CA VAL A 153 -0.77 -5.48 4.64
C VAL A 153 -0.64 -5.44 3.13
N LEU A 154 -1.21 -6.40 2.42
CA LEU A 154 -1.20 -6.38 0.96
C LEU A 154 -2.16 -5.26 0.49
N PRO A 155 -1.70 -4.32 -0.36
CA PRO A 155 -2.60 -3.37 -0.98
C PRO A 155 -3.72 -4.06 -1.77
N ARG A 156 -4.95 -3.58 -1.57
CA ARG A 156 -6.10 -4.08 -2.33
C ARG A 156 -6.10 -3.55 -3.76
N SER A 157 -5.63 -2.31 -3.92
CA SER A 157 -5.53 -1.64 -5.21
C SER A 157 -4.16 -0.96 -5.36
N VAL A 158 -3.64 -0.97 -6.58
CA VAL A 158 -2.41 -0.26 -6.97
C VAL A 158 -2.68 0.58 -8.21
N ALA A 159 -2.37 1.87 -8.16
CA ALA A 159 -2.47 2.79 -9.29
C ALA A 159 -1.07 3.29 -9.70
N CYS A 160 -0.52 2.71 -10.76
CA CYS A 160 0.79 3.03 -11.30
C CYS A 160 0.66 4.09 -12.40
N GLU A 161 1.00 5.34 -12.09
CA GLU A 161 1.05 6.43 -13.06
C GLU A 161 2.33 6.33 -13.90
N ALA A 162 2.18 5.98 -15.18
CA ALA A 162 3.28 5.97 -16.12
C ALA A 162 3.52 7.39 -16.66
N ARG A 163 4.75 7.89 -16.52
CA ARG A 163 5.13 9.14 -17.17
C ARG A 163 5.14 8.93 -18.69
N GLN A 164 4.56 9.90 -19.40
CA GLN A 164 4.70 10.05 -20.83
C GLN A 164 6.14 10.43 -21.19
#